data_AF-A0A292Z1R8-F1
#
_entry.id   AF-A0A292Z1R8-F1
#
_cell.length_a   1.000
_cell.length_b   1.000
_cell.length_c   1.000
_cell.angle_alpha   90.00
_cell.angle_beta   90.00
_cell.angle_gamma   90.00
#
_symmetry.space_group_name_H-M   'P 1'
#
loop_
_entity.id
_entity.type
_entity.pdbx_description
1 polymer ?
#
loop_
_entity_poly.entity_id
_entity_poly.type
_entity_poly.pdbx_seq_one_letter_code
_entity_poly.pdbx_strand_id
1 'polypeptide(L)'
;MVVRIAGLPVLGPSDVLAGARAVAAWTEDAVGVAGELPERAGRLLDGAEALIGRITGIADRVDGLLDRVDGSVDSVDAMLAEVGGVVSRTSSIVATADELVAAVSGVADQAEHTVRTAGAVAAEAETIVRTAGSVATEAATVVGAASGVAQQAGEVVDGAALVARRAGDIVDSAAATSDGAQEILATWKPLSARAAPLARKFVEELSEDEVRAAIRLVDHLPQLTEHLENDIMPILTTLDRVGPDVHELLDVLKEVRQAIQGVPGFSFFRRRGEEKAEEES
;
A
#
# COMPACT_ATOMS: atom_id res chain seq x y z
N MET A 1 26.20 149.41 92.30
CA MET A 1 25.14 149.87 93.23
C MET A 1 24.06 150.52 92.37
N VAL A 2 23.06 149.75 91.92
CA VAL A 2 21.96 150.29 91.11
C VAL A 2 20.84 150.65 92.08
N VAL A 3 20.62 151.96 92.22
CA VAL A 3 19.61 152.55 93.09
C VAL A 3 18.23 152.30 92.47
N ARG A 4 17.34 151.68 93.24
CA ARG A 4 15.94 151.45 92.90
C ARG A 4 15.10 152.62 93.45
N ILE A 5 14.34 153.29 92.58
CA ILE A 5 13.22 154.15 92.99
C ILE A 5 11.98 153.64 92.25
N ALA A 6 10.92 153.26 92.98
CA ALA A 6 9.64 152.76 92.47
C ALA A 6 9.66 151.44 91.66
N GLY A 7 10.73 150.64 91.78
CA GLY A 7 10.81 149.20 91.44
C GLY A 7 10.79 148.82 89.95
N LEU A 8 10.24 149.69 89.11
CA LEU A 8 10.47 149.70 87.68
C LEU A 8 11.90 150.17 87.42
N PRO A 9 12.77 149.38 86.76
CA PRO A 9 14.13 149.79 86.48
C PRO A 9 14.10 151.04 85.60
N VAL A 10 14.59 152.15 86.15
CA VAL A 10 14.81 153.39 85.41
C VAL A 10 15.93 153.09 84.42
N LEU A 11 15.58 152.90 83.14
CA LEU A 11 16.54 152.67 82.06
C LEU A 11 17.53 153.83 82.03
N GLY A 12 18.77 153.56 82.43
CA GLY A 12 19.86 154.51 82.25
C GLY A 12 20.20 154.64 80.76
N PRO A 13 20.80 155.76 80.32
CA PRO A 13 21.29 155.91 78.94
C PRO A 13 22.20 154.76 78.52
N SER A 14 22.92 154.13 79.47
CA SER A 14 23.76 152.95 79.25
C SER A 14 22.99 151.66 78.99
N ASP A 15 21.79 151.47 79.55
CA ASP A 15 20.95 150.29 79.33
C ASP A 15 20.20 150.39 77.99
N VAL A 16 19.87 151.61 77.56
CA VAL A 16 19.42 151.88 76.19
C VAL A 16 20.55 151.65 75.19
N LEU A 17 21.80 152.01 75.53
CA LEU A 17 22.99 151.72 74.73
C LEU A 17 23.35 150.23 74.69
N ALA A 18 23.16 149.50 75.79
CA ALA A 18 23.38 148.06 75.87
C ALA A 18 22.27 147.30 75.11
N GLY A 19 21.01 147.74 75.25
CA GLY A 19 19.89 147.23 74.46
C GLY A 19 20.04 147.55 72.98
N ALA A 20 20.48 148.76 72.62
CA ALA A 20 20.78 149.13 71.24
C ALA A 20 21.96 148.32 70.67
N ARG A 21 22.99 148.00 71.45
CA ARG A 21 24.08 147.10 71.06
C ARG A 21 23.67 145.64 70.98
N ALA A 22 22.78 145.17 71.84
CA ALA A 22 22.25 143.81 71.79
C ALA A 22 21.30 143.62 70.60
N VAL A 23 20.47 144.63 70.30
CA VAL A 23 19.66 144.68 69.08
C VAL A 23 20.56 144.84 67.85
N ALA A 24 21.65 145.62 67.92
CA ALA A 24 22.63 145.73 66.85
C ALA A 24 23.37 144.40 66.61
N ALA A 25 23.84 143.72 67.66
CA ALA A 25 24.50 142.42 67.55
C ALA A 25 23.51 141.32 67.09
N TRP A 26 22.27 141.35 67.57
CA TRP A 26 21.23 140.45 67.09
C TRP A 26 20.82 140.74 65.65
N THR A 27 20.81 142.00 65.22
CA THR A 27 20.58 142.36 63.81
C THR A 27 21.81 142.00 62.96
N GLU A 28 23.02 142.07 63.47
CA GLU A 28 24.24 141.65 62.79
C GLU A 28 24.31 140.12 62.63
N ASP A 29 23.96 139.35 63.68
CA ASP A 29 23.83 137.89 63.63
C ASP A 29 22.63 137.45 62.76
N ALA A 30 21.48 138.15 62.86
CA ALA A 30 20.32 137.88 62.01
C ALA A 30 20.59 138.22 60.55
N VAL A 31 21.37 139.27 60.26
CA VAL A 31 21.84 139.61 58.89
C VAL A 31 22.86 138.59 58.41
N GLY A 32 23.73 138.06 59.27
CA GLY A 32 24.64 136.96 58.93
C GLY A 32 23.89 135.67 58.59
N VAL A 33 22.94 135.26 59.42
CA VAL A 33 22.09 134.08 59.15
C VAL A 33 21.18 134.32 57.95
N ALA A 34 20.58 135.50 57.80
CA ALA A 34 19.79 135.87 56.62
C ALA A 34 20.63 135.96 55.34
N GLY A 35 21.93 136.25 55.46
CA GLY A 35 22.90 136.22 54.36
C GLY A 35 23.34 134.80 53.99
N GLU A 36 23.44 133.89 54.95
CA GLU A 36 23.77 132.46 54.73
C GLU A 36 22.58 131.61 54.26
N LEU A 37 21.35 132.02 54.59
CA LEU A 37 20.12 131.33 54.20
C LEU A 37 20.00 131.14 52.67
N PRO A 38 20.26 132.16 51.81
CA PRO A 38 20.34 132.01 50.37
C PRO A 38 21.37 130.96 49.91
N GLU A 39 22.55 130.92 50.50
CA GLU A 39 23.59 129.94 50.13
C GLU A 39 23.23 128.51 50.55
N ARG A 40 22.61 128.34 51.72
CA ARG A 40 22.08 127.03 52.16
C ARG A 40 20.91 126.59 51.29
N ALA A 41 20.01 127.50 50.94
CA ALA A 41 18.91 127.22 50.02
C ALA A 41 19.42 126.85 48.63
N GLY A 42 20.44 127.54 48.10
CA GLY A 42 21.11 127.21 46.85
C GLY A 42 21.69 125.79 46.87
N ARG A 43 22.46 125.44 47.90
CA ARG A 43 23.02 124.08 48.05
C ARG A 43 21.96 122.98 48.17
N LEU A 44 20.84 123.26 48.84
CA LEU A 44 19.71 122.32 48.92
C LEU A 44 19.00 122.18 47.57
N LEU A 45 18.87 123.26 46.81
CA LEU A 45 18.31 123.25 45.46
C LEU A 45 19.22 122.49 44.49
N ASP A 46 20.53 122.71 44.53
CA ASP A 46 21.52 121.98 43.73
C ASP A 46 21.49 120.47 44.08
N GLY A 47 21.39 120.14 45.37
CA GLY A 47 21.25 118.77 45.83
C GLY A 47 19.93 118.12 45.40
N ALA A 48 18.83 118.89 45.40
CA ALA A 48 17.54 118.46 44.89
C ALA A 48 17.58 118.26 43.36
N GLU A 49 18.22 119.14 42.61
CA GLU A 49 18.40 119.02 41.16
C GLU A 49 19.25 117.79 40.80
N ALA A 50 20.34 117.55 41.53
CA ALA A 50 21.15 116.33 41.38
C ALA A 50 20.36 115.06 41.72
N LEU A 51 19.52 115.10 42.76
CA LEU A 51 18.64 113.98 43.11
C LEU A 51 17.59 113.74 42.01
N ILE A 52 16.97 114.80 41.49
CA ILE A 52 16.01 114.72 40.38
C ILE A 52 16.68 114.10 39.16
N GLY A 53 17.88 114.56 38.78
CA GLY A 53 18.62 113.98 37.65
C GLY A 53 18.94 112.49 37.84
N ARG A 54 19.27 112.06 39.06
CA ARG A 54 19.44 110.64 39.39
C ARG A 54 18.15 109.85 39.30
N ILE A 55 17.03 110.40 39.77
CA ILE A 55 15.71 109.76 39.70
C ILE A 55 15.28 109.61 38.24
N THR A 56 15.43 110.66 37.42
CA THR A 56 15.17 110.60 35.97
C THR A 56 16.02 109.52 35.30
N GLY A 57 17.34 109.48 35.58
CA GLY A 57 18.20 108.43 35.04
C GLY A 57 17.93 107.02 35.60
N ILE A 58 17.22 106.88 36.73
CA ILE A 58 16.71 105.58 37.20
C ILE A 58 15.45 105.22 36.43
N ALA A 59 14.53 106.18 36.24
CA ALA A 59 13.30 105.98 35.47
C ALA A 59 13.61 105.53 34.04
N ASP A 60 14.51 106.22 33.32
CA ASP A 60 14.92 105.83 31.96
C ASP A 60 15.48 104.40 31.90
N ARG A 61 16.22 103.99 32.94
CA ARG A 61 16.75 102.62 33.06
C ARG A 61 15.64 101.60 33.35
N VAL A 62 14.65 101.98 34.16
CA VAL A 62 13.48 101.14 34.43
C VAL A 62 12.66 100.95 33.15
N ASP A 63 12.42 102.01 32.38
CA ASP A 63 11.72 101.92 31.10
C ASP A 63 12.44 100.99 30.13
N GLY A 64 13.77 101.12 29.99
CA GLY A 64 14.57 100.20 29.17
C GLY A 64 14.58 98.75 29.68
N LEU A 65 14.42 98.53 30.99
CA LEU A 65 14.23 97.19 31.55
C LEU A 65 12.84 96.63 31.26
N LEU A 66 11.81 97.47 31.32
CA LEU A 66 10.43 97.09 30.99
C LEU A 66 10.30 96.70 29.51
N ASP A 67 10.86 97.50 28.59
CA ASP A 67 10.89 97.18 27.16
C ASP A 67 11.57 95.81 26.89
N ARG A 68 12.65 95.52 27.62
CA ARG A 68 13.36 94.25 27.50
C ARG A 68 12.55 93.08 28.09
N VAL A 69 11.82 93.31 29.17
CA VAL A 69 10.91 92.33 29.76
C VAL A 69 9.76 92.03 28.79
N ASP A 70 9.15 93.05 28.19
CA ASP A 70 8.09 92.88 27.19
C ASP A 70 8.59 92.06 26.00
N GLY A 71 9.76 92.38 25.45
CA GLY A 71 10.37 91.57 24.38
C GLY A 71 10.70 90.12 24.80
N SER A 72 11.02 89.90 26.09
CA SER A 72 11.20 88.55 26.64
C SER A 72 9.87 87.81 26.76
N VAL A 73 8.78 88.48 27.14
CA VAL A 73 7.44 87.89 27.21
C VAL A 73 6.97 87.50 25.81
N ASP A 74 7.12 88.39 24.82
CA ASP A 74 6.79 88.11 23.42
C ASP A 74 7.56 86.89 22.89
N SER A 75 8.84 86.79 23.24
CA SER A 75 9.68 85.63 22.86
C SER A 75 9.20 84.33 23.51
N VAL A 76 8.79 84.39 24.78
CA VAL A 76 8.22 83.23 25.50
C VAL A 76 6.90 82.82 24.87
N ASP A 77 6.02 83.76 24.52
CA ASP A 77 4.75 83.46 23.88
C ASP A 77 4.96 82.78 22.51
N ALA A 78 5.93 83.25 21.73
CA ALA A 78 6.31 82.61 20.46
C ALA A 78 6.84 81.17 20.68
N MET A 79 7.70 80.96 21.69
CA MET A 79 8.18 79.63 22.05
C MET A 79 7.05 78.70 22.50
N LEU A 80 6.10 79.19 23.31
CA LEU A 80 4.95 78.41 23.76
C LEU A 80 4.05 78.00 22.59
N ALA A 81 3.84 78.89 21.61
CA ALA A 81 3.11 78.57 20.38
C ALA A 81 3.82 77.47 19.57
N GLU A 82 5.14 77.54 19.42
CA GLU A 82 5.93 76.51 18.74
C GLU A 82 5.85 75.16 19.47
N VAL A 83 6.00 75.16 20.79
CA VAL A 83 5.85 73.97 21.65
C VAL A 83 4.47 73.36 21.48
N GLY A 84 3.40 74.17 21.46
CA GLY A 84 2.04 73.70 21.18
C GLY A 84 1.90 73.01 19.82
N GLY A 85 2.58 73.54 18.79
CA GLY A 85 2.68 72.91 17.48
C GLY A 85 3.44 71.58 17.49
N VAL A 86 4.56 71.51 18.21
CA VAL A 86 5.34 70.26 18.38
C VAL A 86 4.50 69.19 19.10
N VAL A 87 3.81 69.55 20.18
CA VAL A 87 2.94 68.63 20.93
C VAL A 87 1.81 68.11 20.04
N SER A 88 1.18 68.98 19.25
CA SER A 88 0.11 68.58 18.32
C SER A 88 0.61 67.59 17.27
N ARG A 89 1.77 67.86 16.64
CA ARG A 89 2.38 66.93 15.68
C ARG A 89 2.76 65.60 16.33
N THR A 90 3.30 65.64 17.54
CA THR A 90 3.66 64.45 18.31
C THR A 90 2.42 63.60 18.60
N SER A 91 1.31 64.22 18.99
CA SER A 91 0.03 63.52 19.19
C SER A 91 -0.46 62.84 17.91
N SER A 92 -0.34 63.49 16.74
CA SER A 92 -0.69 62.87 15.46
C SER A 92 0.22 61.69 15.11
N ILE A 93 1.54 61.82 15.34
CA ILE A 93 2.49 60.72 15.10
C ILE A 93 2.15 59.51 15.98
N VAL A 94 1.84 59.73 17.26
CA VAL A 94 1.43 58.65 18.17
C VAL A 94 0.17 57.97 17.67
N ALA A 95 -0.85 58.72 17.25
CA ALA A 95 -2.08 58.15 16.70
C ALA A 95 -1.81 57.29 15.45
N THR A 96 -0.98 57.77 14.52
CA THR A 96 -0.58 56.98 13.33
C THR A 96 0.24 55.74 13.71
N ALA A 97 1.09 55.83 14.74
CA ALA A 97 1.84 54.68 15.23
C ALA A 97 0.90 53.61 15.81
N ASP A 98 -0.12 54.01 16.57
CA ASP A 98 -1.14 53.09 17.11
C ASP A 98 -1.92 52.39 15.99
N GLU A 99 -2.31 53.12 14.93
CA GLU A 99 -2.94 52.55 13.74
C GLU A 99 -2.02 51.54 13.03
N LEU A 100 -0.73 51.86 12.89
CA LEU A 100 0.25 50.97 12.29
C LEU A 100 0.44 49.69 13.11
N VAL A 101 0.51 49.80 14.44
CA VAL A 101 0.61 48.64 15.35
C VAL A 101 -0.62 47.75 15.21
N ALA A 102 -1.82 48.34 15.14
CA ALA A 102 -3.05 47.58 14.90
C ALA A 102 -3.04 46.86 13.55
N ALA A 103 -2.59 47.54 12.48
CA ALA A 103 -2.47 46.95 11.15
C ALA A 103 -1.46 45.78 11.13
N VAL A 104 -0.28 45.95 11.74
CA VAL A 104 0.74 44.90 11.86
C VAL A 104 0.21 43.70 12.63
N SER A 105 -0.54 43.92 13.70
CA SER A 105 -1.19 42.85 14.46
C SER A 105 -2.17 42.07 13.59
N GLY A 106 -3.00 42.76 12.80
CA GLY A 106 -3.91 42.11 11.85
C GLY A 106 -3.19 41.30 10.75
N VAL A 107 -2.04 41.79 10.26
CA VAL A 107 -1.21 41.02 9.31
C VAL A 107 -0.63 39.77 9.98
N ALA A 108 -0.19 39.85 11.23
CA ALA A 108 0.32 38.71 11.98
C ALA A 108 -0.77 37.64 12.18
N ASP A 109 -1.98 38.04 12.56
CA ASP A 109 -3.13 37.13 12.70
C ASP A 109 -3.48 36.44 11.37
N GLN A 110 -3.46 37.19 10.28
CA GLN A 110 -3.72 36.64 8.94
C GLN A 110 -2.62 35.67 8.52
N ALA A 111 -1.36 35.97 8.81
CA ALA A 111 -0.24 35.08 8.52
C ALA A 111 -0.35 33.77 9.31
N GLU A 112 -0.73 33.84 10.59
CA GLU A 112 -0.97 32.65 11.42
C GLU A 112 -2.12 31.80 10.84
N HIS A 113 -3.20 32.45 10.39
CA HIS A 113 -4.29 31.77 9.71
C HIS A 113 -3.82 31.05 8.44
N THR A 114 -3.08 31.73 7.57
CA THR A 114 -2.54 31.14 6.35
C THR A 114 -1.62 29.95 6.65
N VAL A 115 -0.76 30.04 7.66
CA VAL A 115 0.12 28.94 8.08
C VAL A 115 -0.69 27.74 8.56
N ARG A 116 -1.75 27.96 9.37
CA ARG A 116 -2.66 26.89 9.81
C ARG A 116 -3.37 26.22 8.63
N THR A 117 -3.88 26.99 7.68
CA THR A 117 -4.51 26.44 6.46
C THR A 117 -3.52 25.65 5.62
N ALA A 118 -2.30 26.16 5.42
CA ALA A 118 -1.25 25.43 4.70
C ALA A 118 -0.90 24.11 5.38
N GLY A 119 -0.84 24.09 6.72
CA GLY A 119 -0.64 22.87 7.50
C GLY A 119 -1.76 21.84 7.30
N ALA A 120 -3.03 22.28 7.26
CA ALA A 120 -4.16 21.41 6.99
C ALA A 120 -4.11 20.80 5.57
N VAL A 121 -3.80 21.62 4.57
CA VAL A 121 -3.64 21.16 3.17
C VAL A 121 -2.50 20.14 3.06
N ALA A 122 -1.38 20.35 3.75
CA ALA A 122 -0.27 19.41 3.76
C ALA A 122 -0.66 18.05 4.37
N ALA A 123 -1.42 18.06 5.47
CA ALA A 123 -1.91 16.83 6.11
C ALA A 123 -2.92 16.06 5.24
N GLU A 124 -3.79 16.77 4.52
CA GLU A 124 -4.71 16.18 3.56
C GLU A 124 -3.95 15.56 2.37
N ALA A 125 -2.95 16.26 1.83
CA ALA A 125 -2.10 15.76 0.76
C ALA A 125 -1.35 14.48 1.18
N GLU A 126 -0.83 14.41 2.40
CA GLU A 126 -0.20 13.17 2.92
C GLU A 126 -1.19 12.00 2.92
N THR A 127 -2.45 12.26 3.28
CA THR A 127 -3.52 11.26 3.29
C THR A 127 -3.91 10.79 1.90
N ILE A 128 -3.96 11.70 0.92
CA ILE A 128 -4.17 11.36 -0.48
C ILE A 128 -3.03 10.47 -0.98
N VAL A 129 -1.78 10.83 -0.71
CA VAL A 129 -0.60 10.04 -1.15
C VAL A 129 -0.63 8.63 -0.56
N ARG A 130 -0.94 8.50 0.73
CA ARG A 130 -1.08 7.20 1.40
C ARG A 130 -2.17 6.34 0.78
N THR A 131 -3.32 6.95 0.49
CA THR A 131 -4.46 6.27 -0.14
C THR A 131 -4.12 5.83 -1.56
N ALA A 132 -3.47 6.68 -2.35
CA ALA A 132 -2.99 6.33 -3.68
C ALA A 132 -2.00 5.17 -3.66
N GLY A 133 -1.12 5.12 -2.66
CA GLY A 133 -0.20 3.99 -2.44
C GLY A 133 -0.92 2.67 -2.15
N SER A 134 -1.96 2.70 -1.31
CA SER A 134 -2.81 1.52 -1.06
C SER A 134 -3.52 1.05 -2.32
N VAL A 135 -4.13 1.96 -3.07
CA VAL A 135 -4.81 1.64 -4.35
C VAL A 135 -3.85 1.03 -5.36
N ALA A 136 -2.62 1.54 -5.46
CA ALA A 136 -1.59 0.99 -6.35
C ALA A 136 -1.21 -0.45 -5.96
N THR A 137 -1.13 -0.74 -4.65
CA THR A 137 -0.83 -2.07 -4.13
C THR A 137 -1.97 -3.07 -4.41
N GLU A 138 -3.21 -2.64 -4.23
CA GLU A 138 -4.39 -3.43 -4.57
C GLU A 138 -4.46 -3.71 -6.08
N ALA A 139 -4.22 -2.70 -6.91
CA ALA A 139 -4.17 -2.86 -8.36
C ALA A 139 -3.10 -3.87 -8.80
N ALA A 140 -1.90 -3.83 -8.21
CA ALA A 140 -0.85 -4.82 -8.48
C ALA A 140 -1.28 -6.25 -8.11
N THR A 141 -2.02 -6.40 -7.01
CA THR A 141 -2.58 -7.70 -6.58
C THR A 141 -3.60 -8.22 -7.58
N VAL A 142 -4.50 -7.36 -8.09
CA VAL A 142 -5.49 -7.72 -9.11
C VAL A 142 -4.82 -8.14 -10.41
N VAL A 143 -3.80 -7.41 -10.85
CA VAL A 143 -3.00 -7.78 -12.05
C VAL A 143 -2.36 -9.15 -11.87
N GLY A 144 -1.75 -9.41 -10.71
CA GLY A 144 -1.16 -10.72 -10.40
C GLY A 144 -2.18 -11.85 -10.46
N ALA A 145 -3.38 -11.65 -9.90
CA ALA A 145 -4.46 -12.63 -9.96
C ALA A 145 -4.93 -12.88 -11.41
N ALA A 146 -5.07 -11.82 -12.22
CA ALA A 146 -5.45 -11.93 -13.62
C ALA A 146 -4.40 -12.71 -14.44
N SER A 147 -3.11 -12.49 -14.19
CA SER A 147 -2.03 -13.28 -14.78
C SER A 147 -2.12 -14.76 -14.39
N GLY A 148 -2.44 -15.06 -13.12
CA GLY A 148 -2.66 -16.43 -12.66
C GLY A 148 -3.83 -17.13 -13.37
N VAL A 149 -4.96 -16.42 -13.55
CA VAL A 149 -6.11 -16.94 -14.30
C VAL A 149 -5.75 -17.22 -15.76
N ALA A 150 -5.00 -16.31 -16.40
CA ALA A 150 -4.56 -16.50 -17.78
C ALA A 150 -3.65 -17.73 -17.93
N GLN A 151 -2.77 -17.98 -16.96
CA GLN A 151 -1.92 -19.18 -16.95
C GLN A 151 -2.76 -20.46 -16.83
N GLN A 152 -3.71 -20.50 -15.88
CA GLN A 152 -4.60 -21.65 -15.70
C GLN A 152 -5.45 -21.92 -16.95
N ALA A 153 -5.94 -20.87 -17.61
CA ALA A 153 -6.65 -21.01 -18.88
C ALA A 153 -5.76 -21.65 -19.96
N GLY A 154 -4.47 -21.29 -20.02
CA GLY A 154 -3.49 -21.93 -20.90
C GLY A 154 -3.34 -23.43 -20.62
N GLU A 155 -3.21 -23.82 -19.35
CA GLU A 155 -3.12 -25.24 -18.94
C GLU A 155 -4.37 -26.03 -19.34
N VAL A 156 -5.56 -25.43 -19.20
CA VAL A 156 -6.82 -26.06 -19.64
C VAL A 156 -6.85 -26.26 -21.15
N VAL A 157 -6.40 -25.29 -21.93
CA VAL A 157 -6.31 -25.40 -23.41
C VAL A 157 -5.34 -26.51 -23.81
N ASP A 158 -4.16 -26.58 -23.18
CA ASP A 158 -3.19 -27.64 -23.44
C ASP A 158 -3.74 -29.03 -23.09
N GLY A 159 -4.44 -29.12 -21.96
CA GLY A 159 -5.15 -30.34 -21.55
C GLY A 159 -6.21 -30.77 -22.56
N ALA A 160 -7.03 -29.83 -23.04
CA ALA A 160 -8.03 -30.09 -24.06
C ALA A 160 -7.40 -30.56 -25.38
N ALA A 161 -6.27 -29.97 -25.80
CA ALA A 161 -5.53 -30.40 -26.98
C ALA A 161 -4.99 -31.84 -26.84
N LEU A 162 -4.53 -32.24 -25.65
CA LEU A 162 -4.11 -33.61 -25.38
C LEU A 162 -5.29 -34.60 -25.47
N VAL A 163 -6.43 -34.25 -24.89
CA VAL A 163 -7.66 -35.07 -24.96
C VAL A 163 -8.10 -35.24 -26.41
N ALA A 164 -8.11 -34.17 -27.19
CA ALA A 164 -8.47 -34.20 -28.61
C ALA A 164 -7.54 -35.14 -29.41
N ARG A 165 -6.22 -35.09 -29.18
CA ARG A 165 -5.27 -36.02 -29.82
C ARG A 165 -5.56 -37.48 -29.46
N ARG A 166 -5.75 -37.79 -28.18
CA ARG A 166 -6.08 -39.15 -27.73
C ARG A 166 -7.39 -39.66 -28.32
N ALA A 167 -8.40 -38.79 -28.44
CA ALA A 167 -9.65 -39.14 -29.10
C ALA A 167 -9.42 -39.50 -30.58
N GLY A 168 -8.55 -38.76 -31.27
CA GLY A 168 -8.08 -39.09 -32.62
C GLY A 168 -7.45 -40.48 -32.69
N ASP A 169 -6.49 -40.78 -31.81
CA ASP A 169 -5.81 -42.09 -31.76
C ASP A 169 -6.80 -43.26 -31.54
N ILE A 170 -7.82 -43.06 -30.70
CA ILE A 170 -8.88 -44.04 -30.45
C ILE A 170 -9.74 -44.24 -31.70
N VAL A 171 -10.12 -43.17 -32.39
CA VAL A 171 -10.90 -43.24 -33.64
C VAL A 171 -10.12 -43.99 -34.71
N ASP A 172 -8.83 -43.69 -34.87
CA ASP A 172 -7.95 -44.38 -35.82
C ASP A 172 -7.81 -45.88 -35.48
N SER A 173 -7.66 -46.21 -34.19
CA SER A 173 -7.61 -47.60 -33.72
C SER A 173 -8.93 -48.35 -33.97
N ALA A 174 -10.06 -47.68 -33.76
CA ALA A 174 -11.39 -48.24 -34.04
C ALA A 174 -11.63 -48.43 -35.54
N ALA A 175 -11.14 -47.51 -36.37
CA ALA A 175 -11.16 -47.65 -37.84
C ALA A 175 -10.34 -48.87 -38.28
N ALA A 176 -9.09 -48.99 -37.82
CA ALA A 176 -8.24 -50.14 -38.14
C ALA A 176 -8.84 -51.48 -37.67
N THR A 177 -9.48 -51.50 -36.49
CA THR A 177 -10.19 -52.69 -36.00
C THR A 177 -11.38 -53.03 -36.89
N SER A 178 -12.15 -52.03 -37.32
CA SER A 178 -13.30 -52.21 -38.22
C SER A 178 -12.86 -52.73 -39.58
N ASP A 179 -11.76 -52.19 -40.14
CA ASP A 179 -11.18 -52.65 -41.40
C ASP A 179 -10.71 -54.11 -41.28
N GLY A 180 -10.02 -54.47 -40.19
CA GLY A 180 -9.62 -55.84 -39.93
C GLY A 180 -10.82 -56.80 -39.79
N ALA A 181 -11.89 -56.38 -39.12
CA ALA A 181 -13.12 -57.17 -39.04
C ALA A 181 -13.77 -57.35 -40.42
N GLN A 182 -13.78 -56.31 -41.27
CA GLN A 182 -14.27 -56.40 -42.64
C GLN A 182 -13.43 -57.36 -43.49
N GLU A 183 -12.11 -57.37 -43.33
CA GLU A 183 -11.20 -58.29 -44.03
C GLU A 183 -11.46 -59.75 -43.63
N ILE A 184 -11.61 -60.02 -42.33
CA ILE A 184 -11.99 -61.35 -41.83
C ILE A 184 -13.35 -61.76 -42.41
N LEU A 185 -14.35 -60.88 -42.35
CA LEU A 185 -15.69 -61.16 -42.89
C LEU A 185 -15.65 -61.40 -44.40
N ALA A 186 -14.83 -60.66 -45.15
CA ALA A 186 -14.65 -60.87 -46.59
C ALA A 186 -14.08 -62.26 -46.90
N THR A 187 -13.20 -62.78 -46.03
CA THR A 187 -12.64 -64.13 -46.14
C THR A 187 -13.61 -65.22 -45.70
N TRP A 188 -14.34 -64.98 -44.61
CA TRP A 188 -15.23 -65.98 -44.00
C TRP A 188 -16.56 -66.14 -44.73
N LYS A 189 -17.08 -65.07 -45.33
CA LYS A 189 -18.35 -65.06 -46.09
C LYS A 189 -18.42 -66.10 -47.21
N PRO A 190 -17.42 -66.26 -48.11
CA PRO A 190 -17.46 -67.31 -49.12
C PRO A 190 -17.32 -68.72 -48.53
N LEU A 191 -16.56 -68.89 -47.44
CA LEU A 191 -16.42 -70.17 -46.74
C LEU A 191 -17.75 -70.60 -46.10
N SER A 192 -18.41 -69.69 -45.39
CA SER A 192 -19.71 -69.94 -44.77
C SER A 192 -20.80 -70.15 -45.81
N ALA A 193 -20.80 -69.43 -46.94
CA ALA A 193 -21.73 -69.68 -48.04
C ALA A 193 -21.60 -71.10 -48.62
N ARG A 194 -20.36 -71.63 -48.70
CA ARG A 194 -20.10 -73.02 -49.12
C ARG A 194 -20.46 -74.05 -48.05
N ALA A 195 -20.18 -73.75 -46.79
CA ALA A 195 -20.43 -74.66 -45.66
C ALA A 195 -21.92 -74.70 -45.23
N ALA A 196 -22.67 -73.62 -45.41
CA ALA A 196 -24.07 -73.50 -45.00
C ALA A 196 -24.99 -74.63 -45.49
N PRO A 197 -24.99 -75.05 -46.77
CA PRO A 197 -25.83 -76.17 -47.21
C PRO A 197 -25.39 -77.51 -46.61
N LEU A 198 -24.10 -77.72 -46.36
CA LEU A 198 -23.59 -78.94 -45.71
C LEU A 198 -24.01 -78.99 -44.23
N ALA A 199 -23.84 -77.88 -43.52
CA ALA A 199 -24.28 -77.75 -42.13
C ALA A 199 -25.81 -77.88 -42.02
N ARG A 200 -26.56 -77.31 -42.97
CA ARG A 200 -28.03 -77.47 -43.01
C ARG A 200 -28.43 -78.92 -43.24
N LYS A 201 -27.80 -79.61 -44.20
CA LYS A 201 -28.04 -81.04 -44.44
C LYS A 201 -27.73 -81.87 -43.18
N PHE A 202 -26.63 -81.56 -42.50
CA PHE A 202 -26.24 -82.22 -41.25
C PHE A 202 -27.29 -82.02 -40.13
N VAL A 203 -27.81 -80.80 -39.96
CA VAL A 203 -28.85 -80.49 -38.95
C VAL A 203 -30.22 -81.05 -39.32
N GLU A 204 -30.56 -81.11 -40.60
CA GLU A 204 -31.85 -81.64 -41.08
C GLU A 204 -31.88 -83.19 -41.11
N GLU A 205 -30.74 -83.85 -41.34
CA GLU A 205 -30.67 -85.32 -41.46
C GLU A 205 -30.23 -86.03 -40.17
N LEU A 206 -29.58 -85.36 -39.21
CA LEU A 206 -29.12 -86.00 -37.96
C LEU A 206 -29.92 -85.53 -36.75
N SER A 207 -30.44 -86.49 -35.99
CA SER A 207 -31.00 -86.28 -34.66
C SER A 207 -29.91 -85.98 -33.63
N GLU A 208 -30.28 -85.40 -32.48
CA GLU A 208 -29.33 -85.04 -31.41
C GLU A 208 -28.47 -86.23 -30.94
N ASP A 209 -29.08 -87.42 -30.90
CA ASP A 209 -28.40 -88.66 -30.50
C ASP A 209 -27.34 -89.09 -31.52
N GLU A 210 -27.62 -88.91 -32.81
CA GLU A 210 -26.70 -89.24 -33.90
C GLU A 210 -25.54 -88.24 -33.98
N VAL A 211 -25.78 -86.96 -33.71
CA VAL A 211 -24.70 -85.95 -33.60
C VAL A 211 -23.77 -86.30 -32.43
N ARG A 212 -24.32 -86.69 -31.27
CA ARG A 212 -23.51 -87.15 -30.12
C ARG A 212 -22.73 -88.42 -30.44
N ALA A 213 -23.32 -89.34 -31.22
CA ALA A 213 -22.62 -90.53 -31.68
C ALA A 213 -21.49 -90.19 -32.66
N ALA A 214 -21.72 -89.25 -33.58
CA ALA A 214 -20.71 -88.78 -34.52
C ALA A 214 -19.53 -88.07 -33.81
N ILE A 215 -19.79 -87.27 -32.77
CA ILE A 215 -18.73 -86.66 -31.94
C ILE A 215 -17.89 -87.76 -31.28
N ARG A 216 -18.51 -88.74 -30.64
CA ARG A 216 -17.79 -89.88 -30.03
C ARG A 216 -16.96 -90.64 -31.07
N LEU A 217 -17.48 -90.84 -32.27
CA LEU A 217 -16.74 -91.50 -33.34
C LEU A 217 -15.49 -90.70 -33.74
N VAL A 218 -15.62 -89.38 -33.91
CA VAL A 218 -14.50 -88.50 -34.26
C VAL A 218 -13.44 -88.49 -33.16
N ASP A 219 -13.84 -88.48 -31.89
CA ASP A 219 -12.91 -88.55 -30.74
C ASP A 219 -12.10 -89.86 -30.73
N HIS A 220 -12.65 -90.94 -31.26
CA HIS A 220 -11.98 -92.23 -31.38
C HIS A 220 -11.15 -92.39 -32.67
N LEU A 221 -11.29 -91.52 -33.68
CA LEU A 221 -10.52 -91.62 -34.93
C LEU A 221 -9.00 -91.50 -34.73
N PRO A 222 -8.46 -90.60 -33.89
CA PRO A 222 -7.02 -90.54 -33.63
C PRO A 222 -6.49 -91.83 -33.01
N GLN A 223 -7.19 -92.37 -32.02
CA GLN A 223 -6.84 -93.62 -31.34
C GLN A 223 -6.92 -94.82 -32.29
N LEU A 224 -7.93 -94.84 -33.15
CA LEU A 224 -8.09 -95.86 -34.18
C LEU A 224 -6.96 -95.78 -35.22
N THR A 225 -6.57 -94.57 -35.63
CA THR A 225 -5.46 -94.36 -36.57
C THR A 225 -4.14 -94.83 -35.96
N GLU A 226 -3.90 -94.51 -34.68
CA GLU A 226 -2.71 -94.95 -33.94
C GLU A 226 -2.66 -96.47 -33.80
N HIS A 227 -3.77 -97.13 -33.46
CA HIS A 227 -3.83 -98.60 -33.39
C HIS A 227 -3.69 -99.24 -34.79
N LEU A 228 -4.26 -98.62 -35.82
CA LEU A 228 -4.11 -99.12 -37.19
C LEU A 228 -2.67 -99.04 -37.69
N GLU A 229 -1.97 -97.94 -37.37
CA GLU A 229 -0.58 -97.71 -37.80
C GLU A 229 0.43 -98.50 -36.95
N ASN A 230 0.27 -98.52 -35.63
CA ASN A 230 1.25 -99.11 -34.72
C ASN A 230 1.01 -100.58 -34.42
N ASP A 231 -0.25 -101.01 -34.35
CA ASP A 231 -0.57 -102.37 -33.90
C ASP A 231 -0.96 -103.27 -35.08
N ILE A 232 -1.79 -102.78 -36.00
CA ILE A 232 -2.39 -103.61 -37.05
C ILE A 232 -1.52 -103.68 -38.31
N MET A 233 -0.95 -102.56 -38.78
CA MET A 233 -0.07 -102.55 -39.96
C MET A 233 1.12 -103.53 -39.84
N PRO A 234 1.83 -103.61 -38.69
CA PRO A 234 2.90 -104.60 -38.51
C PRO A 234 2.39 -106.05 -38.55
N ILE A 235 1.18 -106.31 -38.05
CA ILE A 235 0.53 -107.63 -38.10
C ILE A 235 0.14 -108.00 -39.53
N LEU A 236 -0.43 -107.07 -40.31
CA LEU A 236 -0.72 -107.30 -41.73
C LEU A 236 0.56 -107.53 -42.55
N THR A 237 1.66 -106.87 -42.19
CA THR A 237 2.98 -107.09 -42.78
C THR A 237 3.54 -108.49 -42.43
N THR A 238 3.23 -109.01 -41.24
CA THR A 238 3.61 -110.37 -40.84
C THR A 238 2.60 -111.43 -41.29
N LEU A 239 1.36 -111.07 -41.64
CA LEU A 239 0.34 -111.98 -42.18
C LEU A 239 0.68 -112.49 -43.59
N ASP A 240 1.41 -111.70 -44.39
CA ASP A 240 2.03 -112.14 -45.65
C ASP A 240 2.96 -113.35 -45.43
N ARG A 241 3.45 -113.53 -44.19
CA ARG A 241 4.33 -114.62 -43.76
C ARG A 241 3.61 -115.84 -43.16
N VAL A 242 2.32 -115.75 -42.85
CA VAL A 242 1.54 -116.88 -42.25
C VAL A 242 1.08 -117.88 -43.31
N GLY A 243 1.04 -117.49 -44.59
CA GLY A 243 0.75 -118.38 -45.72
C GLY A 243 1.63 -119.64 -45.77
N PRO A 244 2.97 -119.54 -45.66
CA PRO A 244 3.84 -120.71 -45.55
C PRO A 244 3.71 -121.47 -44.23
N ASP A 245 3.55 -120.79 -43.09
CA ASP A 245 3.53 -121.44 -41.75
C ASP A 245 2.31 -122.36 -41.53
N VAL A 246 1.15 -122.02 -42.12
CA VAL A 246 -0.04 -122.91 -42.09
C VAL A 246 0.16 -124.14 -42.98
N HIS A 247 0.92 -124.00 -44.08
CA HIS A 247 1.24 -125.14 -44.94
C HIS A 247 2.22 -126.10 -44.26
N GLU A 248 3.21 -125.57 -43.52
CA GLU A 248 4.14 -126.35 -42.70
C GLU A 248 3.41 -127.15 -41.60
N LEU A 249 2.43 -126.54 -40.92
CA LEU A 249 1.60 -127.24 -39.92
C LEU A 249 0.72 -128.34 -40.52
N LEU A 250 0.25 -128.16 -41.76
CA LEU A 250 -0.50 -129.19 -42.49
C LEU A 250 0.39 -130.37 -42.90
N ASP A 251 1.66 -130.14 -43.26
CA ASP A 251 2.61 -131.21 -43.54
C ASP A 251 3.02 -131.98 -42.26
N VAL A 252 3.22 -131.29 -41.13
CA VAL A 252 3.51 -131.95 -39.84
C VAL A 252 2.32 -132.79 -39.35
N LEU A 253 1.08 -132.33 -39.55
CA LEU A 253 -0.11 -133.14 -39.25
C LEU A 253 -0.23 -134.37 -40.18
N LYS A 254 0.24 -134.26 -41.42
CA LYS A 254 0.33 -135.38 -42.37
C LYS A 254 1.36 -136.41 -41.93
N GLU A 255 2.51 -135.97 -41.42
CA GLU A 255 3.56 -136.84 -40.89
C GLU A 255 3.15 -137.56 -39.59
N VAL A 256 2.40 -136.90 -38.70
CA VAL A 256 1.82 -137.57 -37.51
C VAL A 256 0.75 -138.59 -37.92
N ARG A 257 -0.07 -138.30 -38.94
CA ARG A 257 -1.03 -139.27 -39.51
C ARG A 257 -0.31 -140.48 -40.13
N GLN A 258 0.86 -140.27 -40.72
CA GLN A 258 1.68 -141.33 -41.33
C GLN A 258 2.42 -142.16 -40.26
N ALA A 259 2.86 -141.56 -39.16
CA ALA A 259 3.57 -142.24 -38.06
C ALA A 259 2.68 -143.21 -37.26
N ILE A 260 1.37 -142.95 -37.18
CA ILE A 260 0.41 -143.84 -36.48
C ILE A 260 0.12 -145.12 -37.30
N GLN A 261 0.40 -145.15 -38.60
CA GLN A 261 0.19 -146.34 -39.45
C GLN A 261 1.41 -147.30 -39.49
N GLY A 262 2.52 -146.99 -38.80
CA GLY A 262 3.82 -147.64 -39.00
C GLY A 262 4.38 -148.52 -37.88
N VAL A 263 3.61 -148.94 -36.87
CA VAL A 263 4.11 -149.79 -35.76
C VAL A 263 3.40 -151.16 -35.71
N PRO A 264 4.08 -152.29 -36.00
CA PRO A 264 3.52 -153.64 -35.92
C PRO A 264 3.34 -154.08 -34.46
N GLY A 265 2.12 -154.42 -34.02
CA GLY A 265 1.86 -154.98 -32.68
C GLY A 265 0.53 -154.65 -32.00
N PHE A 266 -0.31 -153.77 -32.56
CA PHE A 266 -1.56 -153.32 -31.91
C PHE A 266 -2.86 -153.89 -32.53
N SER A 267 -2.82 -155.08 -33.13
CA SER A 267 -4.02 -155.83 -33.54
C SER A 267 -4.82 -156.44 -32.38
N PHE A 268 -4.44 -156.18 -31.12
CA PHE A 268 -5.08 -156.75 -29.92
C PHE A 268 -6.01 -155.80 -29.15
N PHE A 269 -6.18 -154.53 -29.55
CA PHE A 269 -7.07 -153.58 -28.85
C PHE A 269 -8.28 -153.06 -29.65
N ARG A 270 -8.54 -153.60 -30.86
CA ARG A 270 -9.73 -153.23 -31.65
C ARG A 270 -11.06 -153.75 -31.08
N ARG A 271 -11.06 -154.44 -29.94
CA ARG A 271 -12.26 -155.06 -29.34
C ARG A 271 -12.74 -154.44 -28.02
N ARG A 272 -12.34 -153.21 -27.69
CA ARG A 272 -12.84 -152.46 -26.51
C ARG A 272 -13.11 -150.96 -26.75
N GLY A 273 -13.38 -150.55 -27.99
CA GLY A 273 -13.61 -149.14 -28.34
C GLY A 273 -14.96 -148.83 -29.00
N GLU A 274 -15.79 -149.83 -29.32
CA GLU A 274 -17.11 -149.61 -29.94
C GLU A 274 -18.24 -149.35 -28.92
N GLU A 275 -17.93 -149.11 -27.64
CA GLU A 275 -18.94 -148.84 -26.58
C GLU A 275 -18.91 -147.42 -25.99
N LYS A 276 -18.28 -146.43 -26.65
CA LYS A 276 -18.27 -145.02 -26.17
C LYS A 276 -18.55 -143.95 -27.23
N ALA A 277 -19.22 -144.31 -28.32
CA ALA A 277 -19.62 -143.39 -29.38
C ALA A 277 -21.13 -143.07 -29.38
N GLU A 278 -21.83 -143.24 -28.25
CA GLU A 278 -23.26 -142.92 -28.12
C GLU A 278 -23.62 -141.94 -26.97
N GLU A 279 -22.66 -141.32 -26.28
CA GLU A 279 -22.94 -140.29 -25.27
C GLU A 279 -22.15 -139.00 -25.54
N GLU A 280 -22.72 -138.15 -26.40
CA GLU A 280 -22.72 -136.66 -26.36
C GLU A 280 -23.13 -136.15 -27.75
N SER A 281 -24.43 -136.21 -28.01
CA SER A 281 -25.14 -135.21 -28.82
C SER A 281 -25.46 -134.00 -27.95
#